data_AF-A0A956Z259-F1
#
_entry.id   AF-A0A956Z259-F1
#
_cell.length_a   1.000
_cell.length_b   1.000
_cell.length_c   1.000
_cell.angle_alpha   90.00
_cell.angle_beta   90.00
_cell.angle_gamma   90.00
#
_symmetry.space_group_name_H-M   'P 1'
#
loop_
_entity.id
_entity.type
_entity.pdbx_description
1 polymer ?
#
loop_
_entity_poly.entity_id
_entity_poly.type
_entity_poly.pdbx_seq_one_letter_code
_entity_poly.pdbx_strand_id
1 'polypeptide(L)' 'MTSFNHVTSEHLSRLTDIVLVDNISTSQADIDLHARDQSFFAAHPAELVLFPTTAQQVADVLKLANEACI' A
#
# COMPACT_ATOMS: atom_id res chain seq x y z
N MET A 1 16.00 1.47 14.38
CA MET A 1 14.82 1.02 13.61
C MET A 1 14.27 2.24 12.90
N THR A 2 14.09 2.17 11.59
CA THR A 2 13.45 3.26 10.83
C THR A 2 11.97 3.29 11.23
N SER A 3 11.48 4.43 11.70
CA SER A 3 10.06 4.62 11.96
C SER A 3 9.38 5.01 10.65
N PHE A 4 8.36 4.26 10.25
CA PHE A 4 7.51 4.61 9.11
C PHE A 4 6.35 5.49 9.59
N ASN A 5 5.89 6.37 8.71
CA ASN A 5 4.74 7.23 8.93
C ASN A 5 3.45 6.47 8.58
N HIS A 6 2.33 6.88 9.19
CA HIS A 6 1.02 6.40 8.77
C HIS A 6 0.64 6.94 7.38
N VAL A 7 -0.23 6.20 6.68
CA VAL A 7 -0.77 6.66 5.42
C VAL A 7 -1.82 7.74 5.68
N THR A 8 -1.59 8.94 5.15
CA THR A 8 -2.51 10.06 5.25
C THR A 8 -3.43 10.13 4.02
N SER A 9 -4.49 10.94 4.09
CA SER A 9 -5.35 11.20 2.93
C SER A 9 -4.59 11.84 1.75
N GLU A 10 -3.52 12.60 2.03
CA GLU A 10 -2.66 13.16 0.99
C GLU A 10 -1.88 12.05 0.27
N HIS A 11 -1.33 11.09 1.03
CA HIS A 11 -0.66 9.93 0.45
C HIS A 11 -1.64 9.10 -0.39
N LEU A 12 -2.85 8.88 0.12
CA LEU A 12 -3.90 8.14 -0.59
C LEU A 12 -4.28 8.82 -1.91
N SER A 13 -4.41 10.15 -1.93
CA SER A 13 -4.67 10.90 -3.16
C SER A 13 -3.56 10.70 -4.18
N ARG A 14 -2.29 10.89 -3.77
CA ARG A 14 -1.14 10.74 -4.68
C ARG A 14 -0.97 9.30 -5.18
N LEU A 15 -1.20 8.30 -4.33
CA LEU A 15 -1.19 6.89 -4.73
C LEU A 15 -2.31 6.58 -5.72
N THR A 16 -3.51 7.13 -5.48
CA THR A 16 -4.66 7.00 -6.39
C THR A 16 -4.35 7.59 -7.77
N ASP A 17 -3.65 8.72 -7.84
CA ASP A 17 -3.24 9.32 -9.12
C ASP A 17 -2.25 8.43 -9.90
N ILE A 18 -1.43 7.62 -9.20
CA ILE A 18 -0.47 6.69 -9.81
C ILE A 18 -1.18 5.42 -10.32
N VAL A 19 -1.94 4.74 -9.44
CA VAL A 19 -2.49 3.41 -9.77
C VAL A 19 -3.88 3.46 -10.42
N LEU A 20 -4.56 4.62 -10.37
CA LEU A 20 -5.98 4.83 -10.66
C LEU A 20 -6.89 4.28 -9.54
N VAL A 21 -8.06 4.90 -9.38
CA VAL A 21 -9.00 4.63 -8.27
C VAL A 21 -9.42 3.16 -8.13
N ASP A 22 -9.51 2.43 -9.24
CA ASP A 22 -9.94 1.02 -9.21
C ASP A 22 -8.83 0.06 -8.76
N ASN A 23 -7.58 0.54 -8.63
CA ASN A 23 -6.40 -0.28 -8.29
C ASN A 23 -5.83 0.05 -6.91
N ILE A 24 -6.64 0.58 -6.01
CA ILE A 24 -6.31 0.84 -4.61
C ILE A 24 -7.47 0.39 -3.73
N SER A 25 -7.17 -0.32 -2.64
CA SER A 25 -8.19 -0.76 -1.69
C SER A 25 -7.80 -0.45 -0.25
N THR A 26 -8.76 0.09 0.49
CA THR A 26 -8.73 0.24 1.95
C THR A 26 -9.78 -0.68 2.61
N SER A 27 -10.32 -1.63 1.85
CA SER A 27 -11.32 -2.56 2.39
C SER A 27 -10.68 -3.51 3.39
N GLN A 28 -11.37 -3.78 4.50
CA GLN A 28 -10.86 -4.72 5.50
C GLN A 28 -10.66 -6.13 4.91
N ALA A 29 -11.52 -6.53 3.96
CA ALA A 29 -11.43 -7.84 3.33
C ALA A 29 -10.13 -8.00 2.52
N ASP A 30 -9.72 -6.98 1.74
CA ASP A 30 -8.49 -7.04 0.96
C ASP A 30 -7.26 -6.98 1.86
N ILE A 31 -7.30 -6.13 2.90
CA ILE A 31 -6.23 -6.04 3.91
C ILE A 31 -6.06 -7.40 4.60
N ASP A 32 -7.13 -8.01 5.10
CA ASP A 32 -7.08 -9.30 5.79
C ASP A 32 -6.54 -10.41 4.89
N LEU A 33 -6.96 -10.42 3.62
CA LEU A 33 -6.50 -11.38 2.62
C LEU A 33 -4.99 -11.27 2.38
N HIS A 34 -4.43 -10.05 2.39
CA HIS A 34 -3.02 -9.79 2.06
C HIS A 34 -2.11 -9.71 3.29
N ALA A 35 -2.66 -9.63 4.50
CA ALA A 35 -1.92 -9.59 5.77
C ALA A 35 -1.40 -10.97 6.23
N ARG A 36 -1.90 -12.06 5.64
CA ARG A 36 -1.64 -13.45 6.06
C ARG A 36 -0.78 -14.18 5.03
N ASP A 37 0.37 -14.65 5.48
CA ASP A 37 1.20 -15.59 4.72
C ASP A 37 0.90 -17.05 5.12
N GLN A 38 1.62 -18.00 4.52
CA GLN A 38 1.49 -19.43 4.82
C GLN A 38 2.19 -19.85 6.13
N SER A 39 2.62 -18.91 6.97
CA SER A 39 3.28 -19.22 8.23
C SER A 39 2.29 -19.39 9.40
N PHE A 40 2.85 -19.77 10.55
CA PHE A 40 2.10 -19.87 11.81
C PHE A 40 2.03 -18.54 12.58
N PHE A 41 2.74 -17.50 12.15
CA PHE A 41 2.79 -16.21 12.86
C PHE A 41 1.47 -15.46 12.74
N ALA A 42 1.22 -14.50 13.65
CA ALA A 42 0.05 -13.63 13.55
C ALA A 42 0.12 -12.79 12.26
N ALA A 43 -1.06 -12.46 11.69
CA ALA A 43 -1.11 -11.57 10.54
C ALA A 43 -0.65 -10.16 10.95
N HIS A 44 0.05 -9.48 10.05
CA HIS A 44 0.50 -8.10 10.22
C HIS A 44 -0.18 -7.23 9.15
N PRO A 45 -1.36 -6.65 9.46
CA PRO A 45 -2.14 -5.92 8.46
C PRO A 45 -1.48 -4.59 8.07
N ALA A 46 -1.55 -4.28 6.79
CA ALA A 46 -1.23 -2.96 6.25
C ALA A 46 -2.41 -1.98 6.40
N GLU A 47 -2.19 -0.71 6.04
CA GLU A 47 -3.25 0.31 6.01
C GLU A 47 -4.04 0.31 4.69
N LEU A 48 -3.47 -0.22 3.60
CA LEU A 48 -4.09 -0.33 2.28
C LEU A 48 -3.38 -1.37 1.40
N VAL A 49 -4.00 -1.72 0.28
CA VAL A 49 -3.45 -2.59 -0.77
C VAL A 49 -3.49 -1.87 -2.12
N LEU A 50 -2.41 -2.00 -2.92
CA LEU A 50 -2.29 -1.43 -4.27
C LEU A 50 -2.20 -2.55 -5.31
N PHE A 51 -2.84 -2.35 -6.46
CA PHE A 51 -2.86 -3.28 -7.59
C PHE A 51 -2.27 -2.64 -8.86
N PRO A 52 -0.98 -2.26 -8.88
CA PRO A 52 -0.37 -1.65 -10.06
C PRO A 52 -0.37 -2.63 -11.24
N THR A 53 -0.65 -2.12 -12.44
CA THR A 53 -0.77 -2.91 -13.68
C THR A 53 0.39 -2.70 -14.65
N THR A 54 1.27 -1.75 -14.37
CA THR A 54 2.46 -1.46 -15.17
C THR A 54 3.71 -1.33 -14.30
N ALA A 55 4.87 -1.60 -14.89
CA ALA A 55 6.16 -1.42 -14.20
C ALA A 55 6.41 0.05 -13.78
N GLN A 56 5.91 1.01 -14.56
CA GLN A 56 6.03 2.44 -14.23
C GLN A 56 5.26 2.79 -12.96
N GLN A 57 4.03 2.29 -12.81
CA GLN A 57 3.26 2.47 -11.58
C GLN A 57 3.97 1.89 -10.36
N VAL A 58 4.58 0.71 -10.48
CA VAL A 58 5.38 0.13 -9.40
C VAL A 58 6.54 1.05 -9.03
N ALA A 59 7.29 1.56 -10.01
CA ALA A 59 8.41 2.45 -9.77
C ALA A 59 7.98 3.76 -9.07
N ASP A 60 6.87 4.35 -9.49
CA ASP A 60 6.35 5.60 -8.93
C ASP A 60 5.79 5.42 -7.51
N VAL A 61 5.11 4.30 -7.23
CA VAL A 61 4.66 3.94 -5.87
C VAL A 61 5.86 3.78 -4.93
N LEU A 62 6.88 3.02 -5.34
CA LEU A 62 8.07 2.80 -4.50
C LEU A 62 8.83 4.11 -4.25
N LYS A 63 8.92 4.98 -5.26
CA LYS A 63 9.51 6.32 -5.10
C LYS A 63 8.74 7.14 -4.06
N LEU A 64 7.41 7.20 -4.17
CA LEU A 64 6.57 7.93 -3.21
C LEU A 64 6.70 7.36 -1.80
N ALA A 65 6.64 6.03 -1.65
CA ALA A 65 6.77 5.35 -0.37
C ALA A 65 8.09 5.70 0.34
N ASN A 66 9.20 5.67 -0.42
CA ASN A 66 10.51 6.06 0.08
C ASN A 66 10.59 7.55 0.46
N GLU A 67 10.04 8.45 -0.35
CA GLU A 67 10.03 9.90 -0.07
C GLU A 67 9.20 10.26 1.16
N ALA A 68 8.06 9.60 1.35
CA ALA A 68 7.13 9.84 2.45
C ALA A 68 7.41 8.99 3.70
N CYS A 69 8.36 8.05 3.61
CA CYS A 69 8.63 7.02 4.62
C CYS A 69 7.35 6.27 5.03
N ILE A 70 6.56 5.80 4.06
CA ILE A 70 5.36 4.97 4.27
C ILE A 70 5.56 3.56 3.71
#